data_AF-A0A3N5W361-F1
#
_entry.id   AF-A0A3N5W361-F1
#
_cell.length_a   1.000
_cell.length_b   1.000
_cell.length_c   1.000
_cell.angle_alpha   90.00
_cell.angle_beta   90.00
_cell.angle_gamma   90.00
#
_symmetry.space_group_name_H-M   'P 1'
#
loop_
_entity.id
_entity.type
_entity.pdbx_description
1 polymer ?
#
loop_
_entity_poly.entity_id
_entity_poly.type
_entity_poly.pdbx_seq_one_letter_code
_entity_poly.pdbx_strand_id
1 'polypeptide(L)'
;MNKGLNFRIECGECGRTFLSPDRKKNICPRCAEKVAEREEWRKKKKAREALEKKREEPKKQAVSKASPPAPKPPVFLTDEIKERIFNEFEPYRHQEALPWREIHRAIAKNMKIAKSLVGEALKDERKKLDIPKETRQEIIRRYHEYVVRIERPSKGRRKTIAGDLGITYRAVVVTLRNWKKEQLPVKDLNREQRFRIEKSYFQALEARRPLADLAQEMARATGGSPLQIFRFLDLIHDGIERLKKVPDATFEERKVVLSAYAEYLAADSPPEPFLHNLIAAQTGVTPQTVHKTLLQYRLDRLREAVF
;
A
#
# COMPACT_ATOMS: atom_id res chain seq x y z
N MET A 1 18.20 -28.18 27.26
CA MET A 1 18.82 -27.37 26.18
C MET A 1 18.08 -27.64 24.88
N ASN A 2 17.10 -26.80 24.53
CA ASN A 2 16.28 -27.01 23.33
C ASN A 2 17.12 -26.76 22.07
N LYS A 3 17.55 -27.84 21.41
CA LYS A 3 18.10 -27.82 20.04
C LYS A 3 16.97 -27.54 19.05
N GLY A 4 16.48 -26.30 19.03
CA GLY A 4 15.55 -25.83 18.01
C GLY A 4 16.25 -25.62 16.67
N LEU A 5 15.53 -25.83 15.57
CA LEU A 5 15.99 -25.50 14.21
C LEU A 5 16.42 -24.03 14.16
N ASN A 6 17.70 -23.78 13.86
CA ASN A 6 18.22 -22.43 13.65
C ASN A 6 18.05 -22.07 12.18
N PHE A 7 17.34 -20.98 11.92
CA PHE A 7 17.17 -20.41 10.58
C PHE A 7 18.32 -19.46 10.27
N ARG A 8 18.86 -19.56 9.05
CA ARG A 8 19.81 -18.60 8.50
C ARG A 8 19.01 -17.40 7.96
N ILE A 9 19.17 -16.24 8.59
CA ILE A 9 18.41 -15.03 8.28
C ILE A 9 19.37 -13.87 7.98
N GLU A 10 19.04 -13.03 7.01
CA GLU A 10 19.80 -11.81 6.72
C GLU A 10 19.29 -10.64 7.56
N CYS A 11 20.21 -9.90 8.16
CA CYS A 11 19.90 -8.70 8.93
C CYS A 11 19.45 -7.57 8.00
N GLY A 12 18.24 -7.05 8.21
CA GLY A 12 17.69 -5.92 7.46
C GLY A 12 18.41 -4.58 7.70
N GLU A 13 19.25 -4.48 8.73
CA GLU A 13 20.03 -3.25 9.03
C GLU A 13 21.44 -3.28 8.41
N CYS A 14 22.15 -4.42 8.47
CA CYS A 14 23.56 -4.50 8.05
C CYS A 14 23.86 -5.55 6.98
N GLY A 15 22.85 -6.28 6.49
CA GLY A 15 23.00 -7.32 5.47
C GLY A 15 23.73 -8.60 5.91
N ARG A 16 24.26 -8.65 7.13
CA ARG A 16 24.96 -9.85 7.63
C ARG A 16 23.97 -10.98 7.90
N THR A 17 24.35 -12.18 7.51
CA THR A 17 23.60 -13.38 7.84
C THR A 17 23.88 -13.81 9.29
N PHE A 18 22.85 -14.17 10.04
CA PHE A 18 22.95 -14.70 11.40
C PHE A 18 21.98 -15.86 11.60
N LEU A 19 22.25 -16.70 12.58
CA LEU A 19 21.40 -17.82 12.95
C LEU A 19 20.40 -17.40 14.02
N SER A 20 19.13 -17.73 13.83
CA SER A 20 18.11 -17.50 14.84
C SER A 20 17.06 -18.61 14.90
N PRO A 21 16.60 -19.00 16.09
CA PRO A 21 15.49 -19.94 16.22
C PRO A 21 14.14 -19.31 15.84
N ASP A 22 14.07 -17.97 15.70
CA ASP A 22 12.87 -17.23 15.32
C ASP A 22 12.97 -16.72 13.88
N ARG A 23 12.17 -17.31 12.98
CA ARG A 23 12.09 -16.95 11.56
C ARG A 23 11.59 -15.52 11.31
N LYS A 24 10.99 -14.87 12.31
CA LYS A 24 10.48 -13.50 12.19
C LYS A 24 11.52 -12.44 12.57
N LYS A 25 12.67 -12.83 13.12
CA LYS A 25 13.73 -11.87 13.47
C LYS A 25 14.42 -11.34 12.22
N ASN A 26 14.35 -10.03 12.01
CA ASN A 26 14.95 -9.35 10.87
C ASN A 26 16.22 -8.55 11.23
N ILE A 27 16.67 -8.58 12.49
CA ILE A 27 17.81 -7.78 12.96
C ILE A 27 18.77 -8.68 13.72
N CYS A 28 20.06 -8.65 13.38
CA CYS A 28 21.08 -9.44 14.06
C CYS A 28 21.32 -8.91 15.48
N PRO A 29 21.85 -9.74 16.41
CA PRO A 29 22.10 -9.33 17.80
C PRO A 29 22.91 -8.03 17.91
N ARG A 30 23.92 -7.86 17.05
CA ARG A 30 24.78 -6.67 17.02
C ARG A 30 24.07 -5.38 16.58
N CYS A 31 23.05 -5.50 15.74
CA CYS A 31 22.24 -4.36 15.30
C CYS A 31 21.06 -4.11 16.24
N ALA A 32 20.61 -5.12 17.00
CA ALA A 32 19.50 -5.00 17.93
C ALA A 32 19.81 -3.96 19.04
N GLU A 33 21.01 -3.99 19.62
CA GLU A 33 21.46 -3.01 20.61
C GLU A 33 21.47 -1.57 20.04
N LYS A 34 22.05 -1.39 18.85
CA LYS A 34 22.08 -0.08 18.18
C LYS A 34 20.70 0.47 17.85
N VAL A 35 19.76 -0.39 17.48
CA VAL A 35 18.37 0.01 17.21
C VAL A 35 17.66 0.38 18.51
N ALA A 36 17.87 -0.39 19.59
CA ALA A 36 17.33 -0.08 20.91
C ALA A 36 17.80 1.30 21.41
N GLU A 37 19.09 1.60 21.31
CA GLU A 37 19.65 2.91 21.67
C GLU A 37 19.03 4.07 20.87
N ARG A 38 18.84 3.89 19.55
CA ARG A 38 18.17 4.90 18.70
C ARG A 38 16.71 5.11 19.10
N GLU A 39 16.00 4.05 19.48
CA GLU A 39 14.62 4.15 19.93
C GLU A 39 14.49 4.85 21.28
N GLU A 40 15.40 4.56 22.23
CA GLU A 40 15.46 5.27 23.50
C GLU A 40 15.76 6.75 23.32
N TRP A 41 16.71 7.08 22.45
CA TRP A 41 17.01 8.48 22.12
C TRP A 41 15.79 9.19 21.53
N ARG A 42 15.05 8.54 20.61
CA ARG A 42 13.79 9.08 20.05
C ARG A 42 12.71 9.28 21.11
N LYS A 43 12.58 8.36 22.07
CA LYS A 43 11.64 8.49 23.19
C LYS A 43 12.02 9.66 24.10
N LYS A 44 13.29 9.80 24.46
CA LYS A 44 13.81 10.93 25.26
C LYS A 44 13.61 12.27 24.54
N LYS A 45 13.88 12.33 23.23
CA LYS A 45 13.66 13.54 22.41
C LYS A 45 12.18 13.94 22.39
N LYS A 46 11.27 13.00 22.11
CA LYS A 46 9.81 13.25 22.14
C LYS A 46 9.31 13.68 23.53
N ALA A 47 9.85 13.10 24.60
CA ALA A 47 9.49 13.48 25.96
C ALA A 47 9.93 14.92 26.28
N ARG A 48 11.13 15.32 25.83
CA ARG A 48 11.66 16.68 25.97
C ARG A 48 10.83 17.70 25.17
N GLU A 49 10.53 17.40 23.91
CA GLU A 49 9.65 18.24 23.07
C GLU A 49 8.23 18.38 23.66
N ALA A 50 7.70 17.33 24.29
CA ALA A 50 6.39 17.39 24.96
C ALA A 50 6.41 18.24 26.25
N LEU A 51 7.52 18.24 26.99
CA LEU A 51 7.73 19.09 28.16
C LEU A 51 7.89 20.56 27.79
N GLU A 52 8.60 20.83 26.70
CA GLU A 52 8.82 22.18 26.17
C GLU A 52 7.50 22.80 25.66
N LYS A 53 6.70 22.03 24.92
CA LYS A 53 5.34 22.43 24.52
C LYS A 53 4.40 22.71 25.70
N LYS A 54 4.54 21.99 26.81
CA LYS A 54 3.78 22.27 28.05
C LYS A 54 4.26 23.54 28.78
N ARG A 55 5.48 24.01 28.51
CA ARG A 55 6.08 25.18 29.14
C ARG A 55 5.81 26.46 28.35
N GLU A 56 5.57 26.36 27.05
CA GLU A 56 5.25 27.48 26.14
C GLU A 56 3.74 27.81 26.06
N GLU A 57 2.85 26.98 26.62
CA GLU A 57 1.44 27.35 26.77
C GLU A 57 1.28 28.38 27.90
N PRO A 58 0.72 29.59 27.63
CA PRO A 58 0.54 30.60 28.65
C PRO A 58 -0.45 30.12 29.71
N LYS A 59 0.01 30.11 30.98
CA LYS A 59 -0.78 29.80 32.17
C LYS A 59 -2.03 30.68 32.23
N LYS A 60 -3.18 30.16 31.79
CA LYS A 60 -4.48 30.67 32.21
C LYS A 60 -4.62 30.37 33.70
N GLN A 61 -4.83 31.44 34.46
CA GLN A 61 -4.92 31.47 35.91
C GLN A 61 -5.84 30.37 36.45
N ALA A 62 -5.32 29.67 37.46
CA ALA A 62 -6.04 28.70 38.24
C ALA A 62 -7.03 29.43 39.16
N VAL A 63 -8.33 29.24 38.92
CA VAL A 63 -9.35 29.43 39.95
C VAL A 63 -9.47 28.12 40.72
N SER A 64 -9.38 28.25 42.03
CA SER A 64 -9.29 27.23 43.06
C SER A 64 -10.52 26.33 43.20
N LYS A 65 -10.23 25.06 43.54
CA LYS A 65 -10.99 24.14 44.40
C LYS A 65 -12.50 23.98 44.14
N ALA A 66 -12.86 22.88 43.47
CA ALA A 66 -14.04 22.09 43.82
C ALA A 66 -13.78 20.61 43.47
N SER A 67 -13.81 19.77 44.50
CA SER A 67 -13.99 18.31 44.60
C SER A 67 -13.48 17.35 43.50
N PRO A 68 -12.98 16.16 43.88
CA PRO A 68 -12.71 15.09 42.90
C PRO A 68 -13.99 14.77 42.12
N PRO A 69 -13.95 14.66 40.78
CA PRO A 69 -15.12 14.26 40.02
C PRO A 69 -15.49 12.84 40.48
N ALA A 70 -16.72 12.69 40.96
CA ALA A 70 -17.30 11.39 41.26
C ALA A 70 -17.05 10.44 40.06
N PRO A 71 -16.69 9.17 40.30
CA PRO A 71 -16.52 8.21 39.22
C PRO A 71 -17.85 8.10 38.48
N LYS A 72 -17.89 8.62 37.25
CA LYS A 72 -19.06 8.42 36.39
C LYS A 72 -19.21 6.91 36.16
N PRO A 73 -20.41 6.35 36.29
CA PRO A 73 -20.63 4.93 36.07
C PRO A 73 -20.13 4.55 34.67
N PRO A 74 -19.56 3.34 34.49
CA PRO A 74 -19.23 2.84 33.17
C PRO A 74 -20.53 2.68 32.39
N VAL A 75 -20.87 3.70 31.59
CA VAL A 75 -21.96 3.61 30.63
C VAL A 75 -21.46 2.71 29.52
N PHE A 76 -21.77 1.42 29.62
CA PHE A 76 -21.57 0.47 28.54
C PHE A 76 -22.40 0.91 27.33
N LEU A 77 -21.87 0.71 26.14
CA LEU A 77 -22.53 1.09 24.89
C LEU A 77 -23.68 0.11 24.61
N THR A 78 -24.83 0.30 25.25
CA THR A 78 -26.06 -0.47 24.97
C THR A 78 -26.64 -0.05 23.62
N ASP A 79 -27.41 -0.93 22.99
CA ASP A 79 -27.97 -0.67 21.65
C ASP A 79 -28.97 0.50 21.68
N GLU A 80 -29.69 0.70 22.79
CA GLU A 80 -30.55 1.89 23.02
C GLU A 80 -29.76 3.20 23.02
N ILE A 81 -28.55 3.21 23.63
CA ILE A 81 -27.69 4.39 23.65
C ILE A 81 -27.13 4.65 22.24
N LYS A 82 -26.82 3.62 21.46
CA LYS A 82 -26.40 3.77 20.07
C LYS A 82 -27.50 4.42 19.24
N GLU A 83 -28.75 3.93 19.31
CA GLU A 83 -29.86 4.49 18.54
C GLU A 83 -30.11 5.96 18.88
N ARG A 84 -30.02 6.35 20.15
CA ARG A 84 -30.11 7.76 20.55
C ARG A 84 -28.97 8.61 20.01
N ILE A 85 -27.74 8.08 19.99
CA ILE A 85 -26.58 8.75 19.36
C ILE A 85 -26.80 8.90 17.84
N PHE A 86 -27.40 7.90 17.19
CA PHE A 86 -27.70 7.94 15.76
C PHE A 86 -28.77 8.99 15.43
N ASN A 87 -29.84 9.08 16.21
CA ASN A 87 -30.89 10.09 16.02
C ASN A 87 -30.35 11.53 16.19
N GLU A 88 -29.45 11.74 17.15
CA GLU A 88 -28.74 13.02 17.32
C GLU A 88 -27.72 13.31 16.22
N PHE A 89 -27.26 12.29 15.50
CA PHE A 89 -26.32 12.43 14.39
C PHE A 89 -27.00 12.77 13.06
N GLU A 90 -28.27 12.39 12.86
CA GLU A 90 -29.00 12.64 11.60
C GLU A 90 -28.97 14.09 11.09
N PRO A 91 -29.15 15.13 11.95
CA PRO A 91 -29.04 16.52 11.50
C PRO A 91 -27.67 16.87 10.92
N TYR A 92 -26.61 16.21 11.39
CA TYR A 92 -25.22 16.40 10.94
C TYR A 92 -24.88 15.52 9.73
N ARG A 93 -25.70 14.53 9.39
CA ARG A 93 -25.48 13.62 8.26
C ARG A 93 -25.55 14.34 6.92
N HIS A 94 -26.44 15.33 6.83
CA HIS A 94 -26.69 16.11 5.61
C HIS A 94 -25.98 17.47 5.59
N GLN A 95 -25.25 17.83 6.67
CA GLN A 95 -24.49 19.08 6.73
C GLN A 95 -23.04 18.86 6.27
N GLU A 96 -22.70 19.38 5.09
CA GLU A 96 -21.32 19.47 4.65
C GLU A 96 -20.60 20.61 5.39
N ALA A 97 -19.68 20.27 6.31
CA ALA A 97 -18.44 21.02 6.60
C ALA A 97 -17.84 20.73 7.99
N LEU A 98 -18.57 20.15 8.94
CA LEU A 98 -18.04 20.06 10.31
C LEU A 98 -17.06 18.88 10.49
N PRO A 99 -15.86 19.13 11.05
CA PRO A 99 -14.95 18.06 11.44
C PRO A 99 -15.63 17.08 12.40
N TRP A 100 -15.48 15.77 12.17
CA TRP A 100 -16.02 14.71 13.05
C TRP A 100 -15.73 14.92 14.55
N ARG A 101 -14.60 15.56 14.88
CA ARG A 101 -14.24 15.88 16.27
C ARG A 101 -15.20 16.87 16.94
N GLU A 102 -15.78 17.77 16.17
CA GLU A 102 -16.74 18.78 16.60
C GLU A 102 -18.14 18.17 16.67
N ILE A 103 -18.53 17.38 15.67
CA ILE A 103 -19.78 16.59 15.71
C ILE A 103 -19.82 15.70 16.95
N HIS A 104 -18.75 14.92 17.21
CA HIS A 104 -18.67 14.11 18.42
C HIS A 104 -18.73 14.94 19.72
N ARG A 105 -18.21 16.19 19.70
CA ARG A 105 -18.24 17.08 20.86
C ARG A 105 -19.64 17.64 21.08
N ALA A 106 -20.35 18.01 20.00
CA ALA A 106 -21.72 18.50 20.05
C ALA A 106 -22.67 17.42 20.59
N ILE A 107 -22.62 16.21 20.02
CA ILE A 107 -23.43 15.07 20.47
C ILE A 107 -23.10 14.69 21.92
N ALA A 108 -21.81 14.61 22.28
CA ALA A 108 -21.41 14.30 23.65
C ALA A 108 -21.89 15.36 24.66
N LYS A 109 -21.93 16.64 24.27
CA LYS A 109 -22.43 17.74 25.10
C LYS A 109 -23.94 17.67 25.28
N ASN A 110 -24.70 17.42 24.20
CA ASN A 110 -26.15 17.30 24.24
C ASN A 110 -26.60 16.10 25.08
N MET A 111 -25.97 14.94 24.86
CA MET A 111 -26.34 13.68 25.53
C MET A 111 -25.66 13.48 26.89
N LYS A 112 -24.74 14.37 27.31
CA LYS A 112 -23.93 14.27 28.53
C LYS A 112 -23.12 12.97 28.66
N ILE A 113 -22.75 12.35 27.54
CA ILE A 113 -21.96 11.11 27.46
C ILE A 113 -20.49 11.36 27.12
N ALA A 114 -19.63 10.37 27.33
CA ALA A 114 -18.23 10.47 26.97
C ALA A 114 -18.04 10.53 25.44
N LYS A 115 -17.14 11.42 24.97
CA LYS A 115 -16.81 11.56 23.54
C LYS A 115 -16.30 10.25 22.90
N SER A 116 -15.67 9.39 23.69
CA SER A 116 -15.21 8.07 23.25
C SER A 116 -16.37 7.16 22.86
N LEU A 117 -17.46 7.16 23.64
CA LEU A 117 -18.65 6.33 23.38
C LEU A 117 -19.39 6.77 22.10
N VAL A 118 -19.50 8.09 21.87
CA VAL A 118 -20.04 8.64 20.61
C VAL A 118 -19.20 8.19 19.41
N GLY A 119 -17.88 8.25 19.55
CA GLY A 119 -16.97 7.83 18.49
C GLY A 119 -16.98 6.32 18.22
N GLU A 120 -17.34 5.52 19.20
CA GLU A 120 -17.50 4.06 19.07
C GLU A 120 -18.84 3.69 18.43
N ALA A 121 -19.94 4.35 18.83
CA ALA A 121 -21.26 4.19 18.21
C ALA A 121 -21.28 4.61 16.74
N LEU A 122 -20.72 5.77 16.40
CA LEU A 122 -20.69 6.28 15.02
C LEU A 122 -19.53 5.74 14.19
N LYS A 123 -18.79 4.74 14.70
CA LYS A 123 -17.63 4.16 14.02
C LYS A 123 -18.00 3.53 12.69
N ASP A 124 -19.18 2.91 12.62
CA ASP A 124 -19.66 2.25 11.40
C ASP A 124 -20.30 3.23 10.42
N GLU A 125 -20.94 4.29 10.90
CA GLU A 125 -21.43 5.37 10.04
C GLU A 125 -20.28 6.15 9.42
N ARG A 126 -19.21 6.38 10.19
CA ARG A 126 -17.94 6.91 9.65
C ARG A 126 -17.30 5.99 8.60
N LYS A 127 -17.69 4.72 8.52
CA LYS A 127 -17.23 3.77 7.48
C LYS A 127 -18.20 3.70 6.31
N LYS A 128 -19.50 3.95 6.51
CA LYS A 128 -20.48 4.08 5.44
C LYS A 128 -20.20 5.37 4.68
N LEU A 129 -19.57 5.20 3.52
CA LEU A 129 -19.51 6.25 2.52
C LEU A 129 -20.74 6.02 1.66
N ASP A 130 -21.71 6.93 1.77
CA ASP A 130 -22.89 6.89 0.92
C ASP A 130 -22.49 7.38 -0.47
N ILE A 131 -21.96 6.45 -1.26
CA ILE A 131 -21.55 6.70 -2.65
C ILE A 131 -22.63 6.09 -3.53
N PRO A 132 -23.30 6.90 -4.37
CA PRO A 132 -24.28 6.42 -5.34
C PRO A 132 -23.72 5.29 -6.21
N LYS A 133 -24.58 4.35 -6.63
CA LYS A 133 -24.18 3.19 -7.43
C LYS A 133 -23.49 3.62 -8.73
N GLU A 134 -24.00 4.66 -9.38
CA GLU A 134 -23.43 5.23 -10.61
C GLU A 134 -22.01 5.75 -10.36
N THR A 135 -21.79 6.51 -9.30
CA THR A 135 -20.47 6.99 -8.92
C THR A 135 -19.51 5.83 -8.63
N ARG A 136 -19.98 4.74 -8.02
CA ARG A 136 -19.15 3.54 -7.82
C ARG A 136 -18.74 2.90 -9.14
N GLN A 137 -19.67 2.77 -10.08
CA GLN A 137 -19.41 2.20 -11.40
C GLN A 137 -18.42 3.08 -12.18
N GLU A 138 -18.57 4.40 -12.11
CA GLU A 138 -17.66 5.33 -12.78
C GLU A 138 -16.24 5.29 -12.20
N ILE A 139 -16.10 5.19 -10.87
CA ILE A 139 -14.79 4.97 -10.23
C ILE A 139 -14.13 3.68 -10.75
N ILE A 140 -14.90 2.59 -10.86
CA ILE A 140 -14.41 1.30 -11.34
C ILE A 140 -14.02 1.40 -12.81
N ARG A 141 -14.86 1.99 -13.65
CA ARG A 141 -14.63 2.18 -15.09
C ARG A 141 -13.34 2.95 -15.35
N ARG A 142 -13.17 4.14 -14.74
CA ARG A 142 -11.94 4.93 -14.89
C ARG A 142 -10.70 4.19 -14.39
N TYR A 143 -10.80 3.52 -13.25
CA TYR A 143 -9.67 2.73 -12.73
C TYR A 143 -9.30 1.58 -13.69
N HIS A 144 -10.30 0.90 -14.24
CA HIS A 144 -10.12 -0.17 -15.21
C HIS A 144 -9.41 0.35 -16.47
N GLU A 145 -9.83 1.48 -17.01
CA GLU A 145 -9.20 2.12 -18.18
C GLU A 145 -7.73 2.46 -17.94
N TYR A 146 -7.40 3.05 -16.78
CA TYR A 146 -6.00 3.31 -16.42
C TYR A 146 -5.16 2.03 -16.35
N VAL A 147 -5.75 0.90 -15.94
CA VAL A 147 -5.04 -0.39 -15.86
C VAL A 147 -4.86 -0.99 -17.25
N VAL A 148 -5.89 -0.97 -18.10
CA VAL A 148 -5.82 -1.47 -19.48
C VAL A 148 -4.82 -0.67 -20.32
N ARG A 149 -4.80 0.65 -20.16
CA ARG A 149 -3.85 1.54 -20.85
C ARG A 149 -2.45 1.53 -20.25
N ILE A 150 -2.24 0.83 -19.12
CA ILE A 150 -0.97 0.84 -18.35
C ILE A 150 -0.57 2.29 -17.96
N GLU A 151 -1.53 3.21 -17.91
CA GLU A 151 -1.29 4.63 -17.70
C GLU A 151 -1.17 4.94 -16.20
N ARG A 152 -0.18 5.75 -15.83
CA ARG A 152 0.14 6.09 -14.43
C ARG A 152 0.25 7.60 -14.24
N PRO A 153 -0.86 8.27 -13.85
CA PRO A 153 -0.83 9.70 -13.54
C PRO A 153 0.14 10.03 -12.41
N SER A 154 0.77 11.21 -12.46
CA SER A 154 1.78 11.67 -11.47
C SER A 154 1.26 11.74 -10.03
N LYS A 155 0.01 12.19 -9.85
CA LYS A 155 -0.67 12.22 -8.54
C LYS A 155 -1.14 10.83 -8.07
N GLY A 156 -1.12 9.84 -8.96
CA GLY A 156 -1.60 8.48 -8.77
C GLY A 156 -3.09 8.32 -9.09
N ARG A 157 -3.45 7.22 -9.77
CA ARG A 157 -4.79 6.94 -10.31
C ARG A 157 -5.94 7.25 -9.35
N ARG A 158 -5.84 6.81 -8.10
CA ARG A 158 -6.90 7.01 -7.09
C ARG A 158 -7.09 8.47 -6.69
N LYS A 159 -6.01 9.25 -6.63
CA LYS A 159 -6.09 10.68 -6.31
C LYS A 159 -6.61 11.46 -7.52
N THR A 160 -6.21 11.07 -8.73
CA THR A 160 -6.75 11.64 -9.98
C THR A 160 -8.26 11.42 -10.07
N ILE A 161 -8.73 10.16 -9.95
CA ILE A 161 -10.17 9.85 -9.96
C ILE A 161 -10.95 10.63 -8.90
N ALA A 162 -10.39 10.77 -7.69
CA ALA A 162 -11.02 11.55 -6.62
C ALA A 162 -11.16 13.03 -7.00
N GLY A 163 -10.10 13.62 -7.56
CA GLY A 163 -10.11 15.00 -8.03
C GLY A 163 -11.09 15.22 -9.18
N ASP A 164 -11.08 14.34 -10.19
CA ASP A 164 -11.91 14.49 -11.39
C ASP A 164 -13.42 14.34 -11.09
N LEU A 165 -13.77 13.49 -10.13
CA LEU A 165 -15.16 13.24 -9.74
C LEU A 165 -15.64 14.13 -8.59
N GLY A 166 -14.78 15.00 -8.04
CA GLY A 166 -15.13 15.84 -6.88
C GLY A 166 -15.44 15.06 -5.60
N ILE A 167 -15.00 13.80 -5.49
CA ILE A 167 -15.30 12.92 -4.35
C ILE A 167 -14.09 12.75 -3.43
N THR A 168 -14.33 12.28 -2.21
CA THR A 168 -13.23 12.04 -1.27
C THR A 168 -12.32 10.90 -1.74
N TYR A 169 -11.00 11.05 -1.53
CA TYR A 169 -10.02 9.98 -1.80
C TYR A 169 -10.39 8.65 -1.09
N ARG A 170 -10.98 8.74 0.11
CA ARG A 170 -11.40 7.58 0.88
C ARG A 170 -12.52 6.81 0.17
N ALA A 171 -13.48 7.51 -0.44
CA ALA A 171 -14.55 6.90 -1.24
C ALA A 171 -13.97 6.04 -2.36
N VAL A 172 -13.04 6.59 -3.14
CA VAL A 172 -12.34 5.85 -4.21
C VAL A 172 -11.60 4.62 -3.66
N VAL A 173 -10.88 4.75 -2.55
CA VAL A 173 -10.12 3.63 -1.96
C VAL A 173 -11.05 2.50 -1.51
N VAL A 174 -12.17 2.81 -0.87
CA VAL A 174 -13.11 1.80 -0.37
C VAL A 174 -13.82 1.09 -1.52
N THR A 175 -14.33 1.84 -2.51
CA THR A 175 -14.97 1.29 -3.70
C THR A 175 -14.05 0.31 -4.42
N LEU A 176 -12.81 0.74 -4.73
CA LEU A 176 -11.86 -0.12 -5.43
C LEU A 176 -11.38 -1.29 -4.58
N ARG A 177 -11.33 -1.16 -3.25
CA ARG A 177 -10.97 -2.28 -2.37
C ARG A 177 -12.05 -3.36 -2.41
N ASN A 178 -13.33 -2.98 -2.34
CA ASN A 178 -14.44 -3.92 -2.37
C ASN A 178 -14.52 -4.60 -3.73
N TRP A 179 -14.50 -3.83 -4.81
CA TRP A 179 -14.47 -4.37 -6.17
C TRP A 179 -13.28 -5.34 -6.39
N LYS A 180 -12.07 -5.01 -5.90
CA LYS A 180 -10.91 -5.91 -6.04
C LYS A 180 -11.05 -7.26 -5.32
N LYS A 181 -11.94 -7.40 -4.34
CA LYS A 181 -12.22 -8.68 -3.67
C LYS A 181 -13.05 -9.61 -4.54
N GLU A 182 -13.85 -9.05 -5.44
CA GLU A 182 -14.69 -9.79 -6.40
C GLU A 182 -13.88 -10.25 -7.63
N GLN A 183 -12.66 -9.74 -7.79
CA GLN A 183 -11.78 -10.05 -8.93
C GLN A 183 -10.74 -11.11 -8.55
N LEU A 184 -10.38 -11.96 -9.52
CA LEU A 184 -9.25 -12.89 -9.37
C LEU A 184 -7.96 -12.13 -9.03
N PRO A 185 -7.27 -12.49 -7.93
CA PRO A 185 -6.05 -11.81 -7.53
C PRO A 185 -4.87 -12.23 -8.41
N VAL A 186 -3.97 -11.29 -8.69
CA VAL A 186 -2.71 -11.53 -9.42
C VAL A 186 -1.82 -12.57 -8.71
N LYS A 187 -2.00 -12.75 -7.40
CA LYS A 187 -1.24 -13.70 -6.60
C LYS A 187 -1.48 -15.15 -6.99
N ASP A 188 -2.65 -15.46 -7.56
CA ASP A 188 -3.03 -16.81 -7.95
C ASP A 188 -2.33 -17.26 -9.24
N LEU A 189 -1.75 -16.32 -9.99
CA LEU A 189 -0.90 -16.66 -11.13
C LEU A 189 0.38 -17.33 -10.61
N ASN A 190 0.61 -18.56 -11.05
CA ASN A 190 1.82 -19.32 -10.77
C ASN A 190 3.03 -18.74 -11.54
N ARG A 191 4.22 -19.27 -11.27
CA ARG A 191 5.46 -18.77 -11.87
C ARG A 191 5.50 -18.91 -13.39
N GLU A 192 5.07 -20.05 -13.91
CA GLU A 192 5.05 -20.34 -15.35
C GLU A 192 4.05 -19.46 -16.10
N GLN A 193 2.86 -19.25 -15.52
CA GLN A 193 1.84 -18.36 -16.05
C GLN A 193 2.38 -16.92 -16.12
N ARG A 194 3.00 -16.42 -15.04
CA ARG A 194 3.62 -15.08 -15.04
C ARG A 194 4.71 -14.94 -16.10
N PHE A 195 5.55 -15.97 -16.25
CA PHE A 195 6.59 -16.00 -17.27
C PHE A 195 6.00 -15.95 -18.68
N ARG A 196 5.02 -16.81 -18.99
CA ARG A 196 4.35 -16.82 -20.29
C ARG A 196 3.67 -15.49 -20.60
N ILE A 197 2.99 -14.89 -19.62
CA ILE A 197 2.35 -13.58 -19.77
C ILE A 197 3.40 -12.51 -20.09
N GLU A 198 4.50 -12.47 -19.35
CA GLU A 198 5.58 -11.50 -19.57
C GLU A 198 6.22 -11.69 -20.96
N LYS A 199 6.51 -12.94 -21.35
CA LYS A 199 7.06 -13.28 -22.67
C LYS A 199 6.11 -12.85 -23.80
N SER A 200 4.84 -13.28 -23.77
CA SER A 200 3.84 -12.92 -24.77
C SER A 200 3.64 -11.40 -24.86
N TYR A 201 3.68 -10.70 -23.73
CA TYR A 201 3.56 -9.25 -23.69
C TYR A 201 4.69 -8.55 -24.44
N PHE A 202 5.96 -8.90 -24.17
CA PHE A 202 7.08 -8.27 -24.86
C PHE A 202 7.13 -8.61 -26.35
N GLN A 203 6.80 -9.85 -26.72
CA GLN A 203 6.66 -10.23 -28.14
C GLN A 203 5.57 -9.40 -28.84
N ALA A 204 4.46 -9.13 -28.16
CA ALA A 204 3.39 -8.30 -28.73
C ALA A 204 3.77 -6.82 -28.85
N LEU A 205 4.56 -6.28 -27.91
CA LEU A 205 5.10 -4.93 -28.03
C LEU A 205 6.04 -4.81 -29.24
N GLU A 206 6.92 -5.79 -29.46
CA GLU A 206 7.81 -5.84 -30.63
C GLU A 206 7.02 -5.95 -31.94
N ALA A 207 5.96 -6.77 -31.96
CA ALA A 207 5.08 -6.95 -33.10
C ALA A 207 4.02 -5.84 -33.27
N ARG A 208 4.00 -4.82 -32.40
CA ARG A 208 3.01 -3.72 -32.36
C ARG A 208 1.55 -4.22 -32.37
N ARG A 209 1.28 -5.36 -31.73
CA ARG A 209 -0.07 -5.93 -31.64
C ARG A 209 -0.89 -5.21 -30.57
N PRO A 210 -2.21 -5.04 -30.76
CA PRO A 210 -3.10 -4.51 -29.74
C PRO A 210 -3.06 -5.35 -28.45
N LEU A 211 -2.80 -4.72 -27.31
CA LEU A 211 -2.72 -5.39 -26.00
C LEU A 211 -4.05 -5.98 -25.53
N ALA A 212 -5.18 -5.42 -25.99
CA ALA A 212 -6.52 -5.89 -25.64
C ALA A 212 -6.78 -7.33 -26.11
N ASP A 213 -6.46 -7.62 -27.36
CA ASP A 213 -6.65 -8.93 -27.97
C ASP A 213 -5.70 -9.95 -27.34
N LEU A 214 -4.44 -9.56 -27.14
CA LEU A 214 -3.45 -10.38 -26.46
C LEU A 214 -3.86 -10.74 -25.03
N ALA A 215 -4.43 -9.80 -24.28
CA ALA A 215 -4.90 -10.08 -22.92
C ALA A 215 -6.03 -11.12 -22.88
N GLN A 216 -6.89 -11.14 -23.92
CA GLN A 216 -7.90 -12.19 -24.05
C GLN A 216 -7.27 -13.55 -24.38
N GLU A 217 -6.31 -13.60 -25.31
CA GLU A 217 -5.57 -14.82 -25.66
C GLU A 217 -4.83 -15.39 -24.44
N MET A 218 -4.10 -14.54 -23.71
CA MET A 218 -3.37 -14.92 -22.50
C MET A 218 -4.32 -15.37 -21.39
N ALA A 219 -5.47 -14.72 -21.24
CA ALA A 219 -6.47 -15.12 -20.25
C ALA A 219 -7.01 -16.53 -20.55
N ARG A 220 -7.33 -16.83 -21.82
CA ARG A 220 -7.76 -18.17 -22.24
C ARG A 220 -6.67 -19.23 -22.00
N ALA A 221 -5.41 -18.91 -22.31
CA ALA A 221 -4.30 -19.84 -22.14
C ALA A 221 -3.93 -20.12 -20.68
N THR A 222 -4.16 -19.16 -19.78
CA THR A 222 -3.78 -19.25 -18.36
C THR A 222 -4.94 -19.59 -17.44
N GLY A 223 -6.17 -19.62 -17.94
CA GLY A 223 -7.39 -19.77 -17.13
C GLY A 223 -7.70 -18.56 -16.25
N GLY A 224 -7.10 -17.40 -16.54
CA GLY A 224 -7.28 -16.15 -15.81
C GLY A 224 -8.34 -15.24 -16.43
N SER A 225 -8.54 -14.06 -15.84
CA SER A 225 -9.33 -13.00 -16.47
C SER A 225 -8.42 -11.98 -17.19
N PRO A 226 -8.86 -11.35 -18.30
CA PRO A 226 -8.07 -10.32 -18.98
C PRO A 226 -7.60 -9.21 -18.03
N LEU A 227 -8.47 -8.83 -17.07
CA LEU A 227 -8.12 -7.85 -16.05
C LEU A 227 -7.04 -8.35 -15.08
N GLN A 228 -7.01 -9.64 -14.73
CA GLN A 228 -5.92 -10.22 -13.94
C GLN A 228 -4.59 -10.08 -14.68
N ILE A 229 -4.59 -10.30 -16.00
CA ILE A 229 -3.42 -10.10 -16.86
C ILE A 229 -2.97 -8.64 -16.87
N PHE A 230 -3.86 -7.69 -17.17
CA PHE A 230 -3.51 -6.27 -17.16
C PHE A 230 -3.02 -5.79 -15.79
N ARG A 231 -3.58 -6.31 -14.69
CA ARG A 231 -3.09 -6.00 -13.34
C ARG A 231 -1.70 -6.57 -13.06
N PHE A 232 -1.34 -7.70 -13.67
CA PHE A 232 0.02 -8.25 -13.61
C PHE A 232 0.98 -7.40 -14.47
N LEU A 233 0.59 -7.04 -15.68
CA LEU A 233 1.37 -6.12 -16.53
C LEU A 233 1.57 -4.77 -15.84
N ASP A 234 0.55 -4.24 -15.19
CA ASP A 234 0.67 -3.02 -14.40
C ASP A 234 1.67 -3.18 -13.25
N LEU A 235 1.77 -4.37 -12.64
CA LEU A 235 2.69 -4.64 -11.53
C LEU A 235 4.15 -4.66 -11.99
N ILE A 236 4.46 -5.24 -13.16
CA ILE A 236 5.86 -5.32 -13.66
C ILE A 236 6.44 -3.96 -14.06
N HIS A 237 5.58 -2.95 -14.24
CA HIS A 237 5.95 -1.54 -14.48
C HIS A 237 5.85 -0.67 -13.20
N ASP A 238 5.57 -1.24 -12.02
CA ASP A 238 5.47 -0.50 -10.77
C ASP A 238 6.82 -0.33 -10.06
N GLY A 239 6.93 0.71 -9.23
CA GLY A 239 7.98 0.78 -8.20
C GLY A 239 9.22 1.60 -8.54
N ILE A 240 9.28 2.28 -9.69
CA ILE A 240 10.48 3.05 -10.09
C ILE A 240 10.86 4.13 -9.07
N GLU A 241 9.86 4.79 -8.48
CA GLU A 241 10.03 5.77 -7.40
C GLU A 241 10.72 5.19 -6.16
N ARG A 242 10.52 3.89 -5.86
CA ARG A 242 11.15 3.22 -4.72
C ARG A 242 12.63 2.90 -4.98
N LEU A 243 13.02 2.83 -6.24
CA LEU A 243 14.38 2.50 -6.68
C LEU A 243 15.24 3.73 -6.99
N LYS A 244 14.72 4.95 -6.78
CA LYS A 244 15.47 6.20 -6.97
C LYS A 244 16.79 6.27 -6.19
N LYS A 245 16.84 5.63 -5.02
CA LYS A 245 18.04 5.61 -4.15
C LYS A 245 19.02 4.48 -4.49
N VAL A 246 18.63 3.54 -5.34
CA VAL A 246 19.49 2.44 -5.76
C VAL A 246 20.48 3.00 -6.78
N PRO A 247 21.79 2.72 -6.64
CA PRO A 247 22.79 3.15 -7.62
C PRO A 247 22.41 2.69 -9.04
N ASP A 248 22.75 3.50 -10.04
CA ASP A 248 22.62 3.09 -11.43
C ASP A 248 23.73 2.12 -11.81
N ALA A 249 23.39 1.12 -12.62
CA ALA A 249 24.37 0.25 -13.24
C ALA A 249 25.23 1.06 -14.23
N THR A 250 26.51 0.73 -14.33
CA THR A 250 27.36 1.21 -15.41
C THR A 250 26.84 0.76 -16.78
N PHE A 251 27.33 1.38 -17.85
CA PHE A 251 26.91 1.05 -19.21
C PHE A 251 27.14 -0.44 -19.55
N GLU A 252 28.31 -0.97 -19.19
CA GLU A 252 28.65 -2.38 -19.42
C GLU A 252 27.78 -3.33 -18.60
N GLU A 253 27.59 -3.05 -17.30
CA GLU A 253 26.70 -3.84 -16.44
C GLU A 253 25.26 -3.82 -16.97
N ARG A 254 24.77 -2.66 -17.44
CA ARG A 254 23.45 -2.55 -18.06
C ARG A 254 23.34 -3.43 -19.30
N LYS A 255 24.35 -3.45 -20.16
CA LYS A 255 24.36 -4.27 -21.38
C LYS A 255 24.27 -5.76 -21.04
N VAL A 256 25.05 -6.23 -20.07
CA VAL A 256 25.03 -7.64 -19.64
C VAL A 256 23.69 -8.00 -18.95
N VAL A 257 23.13 -7.10 -18.14
CA VAL A 257 21.80 -7.31 -17.53
C VAL A 257 20.72 -7.45 -18.60
N LEU A 258 20.76 -6.62 -19.64
CA LEU A 258 19.78 -6.66 -20.72
C LEU A 258 19.95 -7.88 -21.64
N SER A 259 21.19 -8.33 -21.91
CA SER A 259 21.41 -9.56 -22.67
C SER A 259 20.90 -10.78 -21.91
N ALA A 260 21.19 -10.90 -20.61
CA ALA A 260 20.67 -11.98 -19.77
C ALA A 260 19.13 -11.96 -19.67
N TYR A 261 18.53 -10.78 -19.70
CA TYR A 261 17.06 -10.66 -19.74
C TYR A 261 16.47 -11.06 -21.10
N ALA A 262 17.15 -10.78 -22.21
CA ALA A 262 16.74 -11.25 -23.53
C ALA A 262 16.81 -12.78 -23.63
N GLU A 263 17.87 -13.40 -23.11
CA GLU A 263 17.99 -14.86 -23.00
C GLU A 263 16.86 -15.46 -22.14
N TYR A 264 16.52 -14.80 -21.02
CA TYR A 264 15.38 -15.19 -20.20
C TYR A 264 14.06 -15.17 -20.98
N LEU A 265 13.80 -14.12 -21.76
CA LEU A 265 12.58 -14.03 -22.56
C LEU A 265 12.57 -15.04 -23.72
N ALA A 266 13.73 -15.43 -24.24
CA ALA A 266 13.86 -16.45 -25.27
C ALA A 266 13.60 -17.88 -24.74
N ALA A 267 13.92 -18.15 -23.47
CA ALA A 267 13.80 -19.46 -22.85
C ALA A 267 12.37 -20.06 -22.90
N ASP A 268 12.27 -21.39 -22.88
CA ASP A 268 10.99 -22.11 -22.92
C ASP A 268 10.25 -22.13 -21.58
N SER A 269 10.99 -22.01 -20.48
CA SER A 269 10.48 -22.10 -19.11
C SER A 269 11.18 -21.08 -18.19
N PRO A 270 10.52 -20.68 -17.08
CA PRO A 270 11.17 -19.79 -16.12
C PRO A 270 12.37 -20.48 -15.45
N PRO A 271 13.49 -19.78 -15.20
CA PRO A 271 14.64 -20.34 -14.53
C PRO A 271 14.27 -20.74 -13.11
N GLU A 272 14.95 -21.71 -12.49
CA GLU A 272 14.68 -22.10 -11.10
C GLU A 272 15.02 -20.97 -10.09
N PRO A 273 16.18 -20.29 -10.15
CA PRO A 273 16.44 -19.14 -9.29
C PRO A 273 15.57 -17.95 -9.69
N PHE A 274 15.26 -17.07 -8.73
CA PHE A 274 14.56 -15.82 -9.05
C PHE A 274 15.38 -15.00 -10.05
N LEU A 275 14.72 -14.49 -11.10
CA LEU A 275 15.35 -13.75 -12.21
C LEU A 275 16.39 -12.72 -11.75
N HIS A 276 16.01 -11.85 -10.81
CA HIS A 276 16.90 -10.80 -10.31
C HIS A 276 18.15 -11.35 -9.61
N ASN A 277 18.04 -12.49 -8.91
CA ASN A 277 19.17 -13.13 -8.24
C ASN A 277 20.07 -13.85 -9.25
N LEU A 278 19.47 -14.49 -10.27
CA LEU A 278 20.19 -15.15 -11.35
C LEU A 278 21.05 -14.14 -12.12
N ILE A 279 20.44 -13.05 -12.58
CA ILE A 279 21.15 -12.00 -13.33
C ILE A 279 22.19 -11.31 -12.43
N ALA A 280 21.86 -11.04 -11.16
CA ALA A 280 22.81 -10.47 -10.21
C ALA A 280 24.06 -11.35 -10.04
N ALA A 281 23.89 -12.67 -9.96
CA ALA A 281 25.01 -13.61 -9.86
C ALA A 281 25.88 -13.63 -11.12
N GLN A 282 25.29 -13.45 -12.32
CA GLN A 282 26.03 -13.40 -13.59
C GLN A 282 26.77 -12.08 -13.80
N THR A 283 26.21 -10.97 -13.32
CA THR A 283 26.70 -9.61 -13.60
C THR A 283 27.54 -9.02 -12.47
N GLY A 284 27.48 -9.60 -11.26
CA GLY A 284 28.15 -9.07 -10.07
C GLY A 284 27.45 -7.87 -9.43
N VAL A 285 26.33 -7.38 -9.99
CA VAL A 285 25.56 -6.28 -9.41
C VAL A 285 24.54 -6.76 -8.38
N THR A 286 24.01 -5.85 -7.56
CA THR A 286 22.97 -6.21 -6.59
C THR A 286 21.63 -6.49 -7.27
N PRO A 287 20.78 -7.39 -6.74
CA PRO A 287 19.45 -7.67 -7.31
C PRO A 287 18.54 -6.42 -7.44
N GLN A 288 18.73 -5.44 -6.56
CA GLN A 288 18.01 -4.15 -6.63
C GLN A 288 18.43 -3.31 -7.83
N THR A 289 19.73 -3.34 -8.16
CA THR A 289 20.28 -2.65 -9.33
C THR A 289 19.75 -3.30 -10.61
N VAL A 290 19.76 -4.65 -10.68
CA VAL A 290 19.09 -5.40 -11.76
C VAL A 290 17.63 -4.99 -11.88
N HIS A 291 16.89 -4.96 -10.77
CA HIS A 291 15.47 -4.59 -10.78
C HIS A 291 15.25 -3.17 -11.32
N LYS A 292 16.09 -2.20 -10.91
CA LYS A 292 16.04 -0.82 -11.42
C LYS A 292 16.30 -0.77 -12.93
N THR A 293 17.35 -1.45 -13.40
CA THR A 293 17.74 -1.50 -14.81
C THR A 293 16.65 -2.12 -15.68
N LEU A 294 16.09 -3.27 -15.25
CA LEU A 294 15.01 -3.93 -15.98
C LEU A 294 13.74 -3.09 -15.98
N LEU A 295 13.38 -2.47 -14.86
CA LEU A 295 12.20 -1.61 -14.80
C LEU A 295 12.31 -0.41 -15.73
N GLN A 296 13.48 0.24 -15.78
CA GLN A 296 13.74 1.32 -16.72
C GLN A 296 13.61 0.85 -18.17
N TYR A 297 14.23 -0.28 -18.51
CA TYR A 297 14.13 -0.89 -19.84
C TYR A 297 12.68 -1.17 -20.25
N ARG A 298 11.87 -1.78 -19.36
CA ARG A 298 10.46 -2.08 -19.64
C ARG A 298 9.64 -0.81 -19.86
N LEU A 299 9.90 0.25 -19.10
CA LEU A 299 9.23 1.54 -19.26
C LEU A 299 9.62 2.23 -20.57
N ASP A 300 10.89 2.15 -20.95
CA ASP A 300 11.38 2.70 -22.22
C ASP A 300 10.71 1.98 -23.41
N ARG A 301 10.65 0.64 -23.39
CA ARG A 301 9.93 -0.16 -24.38
C ARG A 301 8.43 0.16 -24.46
N LEU A 302 7.77 0.36 -23.32
CA LEU A 302 6.37 0.75 -23.29
C LEU A 302 6.15 2.12 -23.95
N ARG A 303 7.08 3.07 -23.76
CA ARG A 303 7.01 4.39 -24.42
C ARG A 303 7.22 4.26 -25.93
N GLU A 304 8.20 3.48 -26.37
CA GLU A 304 8.46 3.20 -27.80
C GLU A 304 7.31 2.49 -28.52
N ALA A 305 6.47 1.76 -27.80
CA ALA A 305 5.33 1.05 -28.38
C ALA A 305 4.04 1.88 -28.42
N VAL A 306 3.95 2.94 -27.61
CA VAL A 306 2.78 3.82 -27.51
C VAL A 306 2.92 5.08 -28.40
N PHE A 307 4.14 5.39 -28.86
CA PHE A 307 4.48 6.48 -29.78
C PHE A 307 5.15 5.96 -31.05
#